data_AF-A0A2M7DZ94-F1
#
_entry.id   AF-A0A2M7DZ94-F1
#
_cell.length_a   1.000
_cell.length_b   1.000
_cell.length_c   1.000
_cell.angle_alpha   90.00
_cell.angle_beta   90.00
_cell.angle_gamma   90.00
#
_symmetry.space_group_name_H-M   'P 1'
#
loop_
_entity.id
_entity.type
_entity.pdbx_description
1 polymer ?
#
loop_
_entity_poly.entity_id
_entity_poly.type
_entity_poly.pdbx_seq_one_letter_code
_entity_poly.pdbx_strand_id
1 'polypeptide(L)' 'NADFAINADGTPNTAHSLNPVPCLLLSKRFNKVENGILADVAPTILKIMGIEIPKEMTGKTLV' A
#
# COMPACT_ATOMS: atom_id res chain seq x y z
N ASN A 1 -5.76 6.15 11.08
CA ASN A 1 -5.73 7.21 12.10
C ASN A 1 -6.84 8.24 11.81
N ALA A 2 -6.66 9.19 10.90
CA ALA A 2 -7.65 10.25 10.66
C ALA A 2 -9.05 9.75 10.20
N ASP A 3 -9.09 8.57 9.61
CA ASP A 3 -10.28 7.81 9.23
C ASP A 3 -11.12 7.30 10.42
N PHE A 4 -10.58 7.34 11.64
CA PHE A 4 -11.28 6.93 12.87
C PHE A 4 -10.79 7.74 14.09
N ALA A 5 -11.06 9.04 14.09
CA ALA A 5 -10.55 9.97 15.12
C ALA A 5 -11.43 10.09 16.38
N ILE A 6 -12.63 9.50 16.40
CA ILE A 6 -13.58 9.58 17.52
C ILE A 6 -14.12 8.18 17.82
N ASN A 7 -14.12 7.79 19.10
CA ASN A 7 -14.67 6.52 19.57
C ASN A 7 -16.20 6.50 19.53
N ALA A 8 -16.80 5.32 19.66
CA ALA A 8 -18.26 5.17 19.64
C ALA A 8 -18.98 5.93 20.79
N ASP A 9 -18.28 6.19 21.90
CA ASP A 9 -18.78 6.96 23.03
C ASP A 9 -18.55 8.48 22.89
N GLY A 10 -17.98 8.94 21.77
CA GLY A 10 -17.69 10.34 21.49
C GLY A 10 -16.35 10.84 22.02
N THR A 11 -15.58 10.02 22.73
CA THR A 11 -14.24 10.41 23.21
C THR A 11 -13.21 10.46 22.06
N PRO A 12 -12.14 11.28 22.18
CA PRO A 12 -11.07 11.29 21.17
C PRO A 12 -10.37 9.94 21.04
N ASN A 13 -10.15 9.50 19.79
CA ASN A 13 -9.30 8.36 19.49
C ASN A 13 -7.93 8.84 19.02
N THR A 14 -6.87 8.40 19.70
CA THR A 14 -5.47 8.81 19.43
C THR A 14 -4.62 7.69 18.82
N ALA A 15 -5.23 6.53 18.55
CA ALA A 15 -4.56 5.34 18.04
C ALA A 15 -4.56 5.28 16.49
N HIS A 16 -3.76 4.36 15.96
CA HIS A 16 -3.88 3.96 14.55
C HIS A 16 -5.14 3.10 14.35
N SER A 17 -5.64 3.07 13.11
CA SER A 17 -6.69 2.15 12.67
C SER A 17 -6.07 0.94 11.97
N LEU A 18 -6.82 -0.16 11.87
CA LEU A 18 -6.46 -1.33 11.06
C LEU A 18 -7.05 -1.25 9.65
N ASN A 19 -7.58 -0.09 9.27
CA ASN A 19 -8.23 0.09 7.98
C ASN A 19 -7.19 -0.05 6.85
N PRO A 20 -7.57 -0.64 5.71
CA PRO A 20 -6.73 -0.66 4.52
C PRO A 20 -6.32 0.74 4.08
N VAL A 21 -5.15 0.83 3.44
CA VAL A 21 -4.64 2.09 2.87
C VAL A 21 -4.89 2.14 1.37
N PRO A 22 -5.18 3.32 0.79
CA PRO A 22 -5.31 3.45 -0.65
C PRO A 22 -3.95 3.29 -1.35
N CYS A 23 -3.94 2.63 -2.51
CA CYS A 23 -2.81 2.58 -3.42
C CYS A 23 -3.27 3.00 -4.81
N LEU A 24 -2.62 4.01 -5.40
CA LEU A 24 -2.97 4.56 -6.70
C LEU A 24 -1.82 4.40 -7.69
N LEU A 25 -2.12 3.94 -8.90
CA LEU A 25 -1.17 3.82 -9.99
C LEU A 25 -1.47 4.85 -11.07
N LEU A 26 -0.54 5.77 -11.27
CA LEU A 26 -0.56 6.74 -12.38
C LEU A 26 0.46 6.30 -13.42
N SER A 27 0.00 5.65 -14.49
CA SER A 27 0.89 5.11 -15.51
C SER A 27 0.24 5.10 -16.89
N LYS A 28 1.09 5.22 -17.92
CA LYS A 28 0.70 4.94 -19.32
C LYS A 28 0.98 3.50 -19.74
N ARG A 29 1.79 2.76 -18.97
CA ARG A 29 2.26 1.40 -19.33
C ARG A 29 1.51 0.29 -18.59
N PHE A 30 1.04 0.57 -17.38
CA PHE A 30 0.26 -0.34 -16.55
C PHE A 30 -1.11 0.28 -16.28
N ASN A 31 -2.17 -0.52 -16.32
CA ASN A 31 -3.55 -0.04 -16.21
C ASN A 31 -4.29 -0.54 -14.96
N LYS A 32 -3.63 -1.36 -14.14
CA LYS A 32 -4.21 -1.95 -12.94
C LYS A 32 -3.15 -2.02 -11.84
N VAL A 33 -3.61 -1.83 -10.60
CA VAL A 33 -2.87 -2.15 -9.38
C VAL A 33 -3.71 -3.14 -8.58
N GLU A 34 -3.11 -4.26 -8.20
CA GLU A 34 -3.78 -5.28 -7.40
C GLU A 34 -3.77 -4.94 -5.90
N ASN A 35 -4.69 -5.53 -5.15
CA ASN A 35 -4.62 -5.50 -3.69
C ASN A 35 -3.40 -6.29 -3.20
N GLY A 36 -2.80 -5.85 -2.09
CA GLY A 36 -1.64 -6.49 -1.51
C GLY A 36 -1.30 -5.96 -0.12
N ILE A 37 -0.05 -6.14 0.27
CA ILE A 37 0.51 -5.69 1.56
C ILE A 37 1.58 -4.62 1.35
N LEU A 38 1.98 -3.94 2.43
CA LEU A 38 3.00 -2.88 2.34
C LEU A 38 4.36 -3.37 1.79
N ALA A 39 4.70 -4.64 2.03
CA ALA A 39 5.93 -5.25 1.50
C ALA A 39 5.94 -5.35 -0.04
N ASP A 40 4.79 -5.25 -0.69
CA ASP A 40 4.64 -5.35 -2.14
C ASP A 40 4.99 -4.03 -2.86
N VAL A 41 5.07 -2.91 -2.13
CA VAL A 41 5.29 -1.58 -2.71
C VAL A 41 6.68 -1.45 -3.35
N ALA A 42 7.74 -1.86 -2.64
CA ALA A 42 9.10 -1.75 -3.17
C ALA A 42 9.36 -2.64 -4.41
N PRO A 43 9.00 -3.94 -4.41
CA PRO A 43 9.05 -4.79 -5.62
C PRO A 43 8.28 -4.20 -6.80
N THR A 44 7.10 -3.63 -6.56
CA THR A 44 6.28 -2.96 -7.58
C THR A 44 7.01 -1.77 -8.20
N ILE A 45 7.66 -0.93 -7.40
CA ILE A 45 8.45 0.20 -7.90
C ILE A 45 9.62 -0.28 -8.77
N LEU A 46 10.36 -1.31 -8.33
CA LEU A 46 11.47 -1.87 -9.11
C LEU A 46 11.00 -2.44 -10.46
N LYS A 47 9.86 -3.16 -10.46
CA LYS A 47 9.21 -3.65 -11.68
C LYS A 47 8.88 -2.51 -12.64
N ILE A 48 8.35 -1.39 -12.13
CA ILE A 48 8.07 -0.20 -12.94
C ILE A 48 9.38 0.42 -13.46
N MET A 49 10.44 0.44 -12.68
CA MET A 49 11.73 0.98 -13.14
C MET A 49 12.46 0.05 -14.12
N GLY A 50 12.03 -1.22 -14.25
CA GLY A 50 12.74 -2.22 -15.03
C GLY A 50 14.03 -2.70 -14.35
N ILE A 51 14.08 -2.61 -13.03
CA ILE A 51 15.23 -3.04 -12.20
C ILE A 51 14.94 -4.46 -11.67
N GLU A 52 15.98 -5.29 -11.61
CA GLU A 52 15.89 -6.63 -11.04
C GLU A 52 15.51 -6.57 -9.55
N ILE A 53 14.57 -7.42 -9.14
CA ILE A 53 14.10 -7.49 -7.76
C ILE A 53 15.01 -8.47 -7.00
N PRO A 54 15.66 -8.04 -5.91
CA PRO A 54 16.53 -8.91 -5.14
C PRO A 54 15.73 -10.01 -4.44
N LYS A 55 16.33 -11.20 -4.28
CA LYS A 55 15.68 -12.39 -3.71
C LYS A 55 15.21 -12.20 -2.26
N GLU A 56 15.81 -11.26 -1.53
CA GLU A 56 15.44 -10.90 -0.16
C GLU A 56 14.09 -10.17 -0.10
N MET A 57 13.66 -9.54 -1.20
CA MET A 57 12.32 -8.94 -1.32
C MET A 57 11.30 -10.03 -1.66
N THR A 58 10.67 -10.58 -0.62
CA THR A 58 9.66 -11.65 -0.75
C THR A 58 8.26 -11.14 -1.07
N GLY A 59 8.06 -9.82 -1.10
CA GLY A 59 6.83 -9.18 -1.57
C GLY A 59 6.59 -9.41 -3.06
N LYS A 60 5.35 -9.21 -3.50
CA LYS A 60 4.90 -9.43 -4.88
C LYS A 60 4.76 -8.09 -5.62
N THR A 61 4.86 -8.11 -6.94
CA THR A 61 4.55 -6.92 -7.75
C THR A 61 3.03 -6.76 -7.88
N LEU A 62 2.54 -5.55 -7.69
CA LEU A 62 1.10 -5.21 -7.78
C LEU A 62 0.67 -4.80 -9.19
N VAL A 63 1.60 -4.78 -10.15
CA VAL A 63 1.39 -4.37 -11.57
C VAL A 63 1.98 -5.38 -12.55
#